data_AF-A0A2D0L9A5-F1
#
_entry.id   AF-A0A2D0L9A5-F1
#
_cell.length_a   1.000
_cell.length_b   1.000
_cell.length_c   1.000
_cell.angle_alpha   90.00
_cell.angle_beta   90.00
_cell.angle_gamma   90.00
#
_symmetry.space_group_name_H-M   'P 1'
#
loop_
_entity.id
_entity.type
_entity.pdbx_description
1 polymer ?
#
loop_
_entity_poly.entity_id
_entity_poly.type
_entity_poly.pdbx_seq_one_letter_code
_entity_poly.pdbx_strand_id
1 'polypeptide(L)'
;MITSKQNYEIVSNEEVSEMSIEDILLLDVENKNKLLVQIINQAVNEVNDEECNIEREKYYIRSYSGRGMYGRYCLGLKIPAGKDIVPIIIKMGTTFNLLGDQMTDNMGLGTIIYWPEVEYSLDD
;
A
#
# COMPACT_ATOMS: atom_id res chain seq x y z
N MET A 1 -36.05 -14.01 5.17
CA MET A 1 -35.00 -13.30 5.92
C MET A 1 -33.73 -13.39 5.10
N ILE A 2 -33.21 -12.22 4.71
CA ILE A 2 -32.19 -12.02 3.68
C ILE A 2 -30.83 -12.45 4.23
N THR A 3 -30.09 -13.26 3.47
CA THR A 3 -28.62 -13.34 3.56
C THR A 3 -28.08 -13.43 2.14
N SER A 4 -28.04 -12.30 1.44
CA SER A 4 -27.24 -12.20 0.22
C SER A 4 -25.78 -12.08 0.62
N LYS A 5 -25.03 -13.14 0.35
CA LYS A 5 -23.57 -13.07 0.25
C LYS A 5 -23.25 -12.13 -0.90
N GLN A 6 -22.74 -10.93 -0.61
CA GLN A 6 -22.10 -10.11 -1.63
C GLN A 6 -20.72 -10.73 -1.89
N ASN A 7 -20.62 -11.40 -3.03
CA ASN A 7 -19.34 -11.70 -3.65
C ASN A 7 -18.76 -10.37 -4.12
N TYR A 8 -17.75 -9.87 -3.41
CA TYR A 8 -16.97 -8.74 -3.89
C TYR A 8 -16.01 -9.30 -4.96
N GLU A 9 -16.49 -9.32 -6.20
CA GLU A 9 -15.63 -9.45 -7.38
C GLU A 9 -14.60 -8.31 -7.35
N ILE A 10 -13.40 -8.62 -7.87
CA ILE A 10 -12.21 -7.75 -7.94
C ILE A 10 -12.63 -6.31 -8.21
N VAL A 11 -12.50 -5.46 -7.19
CA VAL A 11 -12.84 -4.04 -7.24
C VAL A 11 -12.02 -3.42 -8.37
N SER A 12 -12.71 -2.98 -9.41
CA SER A 12 -12.09 -2.29 -10.54
C SER A 12 -11.42 -1.00 -10.06
N ASN A 13 -10.35 -0.55 -10.73
CA ASN A 13 -9.58 0.64 -10.33
C ASN A 13 -10.45 1.92 -10.17
N GLU A 14 -11.65 1.98 -10.74
CA GLU A 14 -12.58 3.11 -10.62
C GLU A 14 -13.41 3.09 -9.32
N GLU A 15 -13.65 1.93 -8.70
CA GLU A 15 -14.45 1.83 -7.46
C GLU A 15 -13.64 2.10 -6.19
N VAL A 16 -12.31 1.98 -6.26
CA VAL A 16 -11.39 2.23 -5.13
C VAL A 16 -11.43 3.70 -4.68
N SER A 17 -11.73 4.63 -5.59
CA SER A 17 -11.70 6.08 -5.32
C SER A 17 -12.94 6.64 -4.59
N GLU A 18 -14.00 5.85 -4.41
CA GLU A 18 -15.26 6.34 -3.79
C GLU A 18 -15.60 5.70 -2.43
N MET A 19 -14.83 4.69 -2.00
CA MET A 19 -15.10 4.01 -0.73
C MET A 19 -14.73 4.90 0.46
N SER A 20 -15.68 5.10 1.39
CA SER A 20 -15.43 5.87 2.61
C SER A 20 -14.49 5.11 3.57
N ILE A 21 -13.82 5.83 4.48
CA ILE A 21 -12.97 5.19 5.49
C ILE A 21 -13.78 4.23 6.36
N GLU A 22 -15.02 4.61 6.69
CA GLU A 22 -15.93 3.81 7.49
C GLU A 22 -16.22 2.46 6.80
N ASP A 23 -16.41 2.47 5.48
CA ASP A 23 -16.63 1.24 4.72
C ASP A 23 -15.38 0.35 4.69
N ILE A 24 -14.19 0.94 4.53
CA ILE A 24 -12.91 0.20 4.55
C ILE A 24 -12.71 -0.51 5.90
N LEU A 25 -13.09 0.14 7.00
CA LEU A 25 -12.99 -0.42 8.34
C LEU A 25 -13.93 -1.61 8.60
N LEU A 26 -15.00 -1.74 7.81
CA LEU A 26 -15.96 -2.84 7.90
C LEU A 26 -15.56 -4.07 7.08
N LEU A 27 -14.56 -3.96 6.21
CA LEU A 27 -14.01 -5.08 5.45
C LEU A 27 -13.33 -6.09 6.38
N ASP A 28 -13.37 -7.36 5.99
CA ASP A 28 -12.50 -8.36 6.60
C ASP A 28 -11.02 -8.02 6.32
N VAL A 29 -10.13 -8.62 7.12
CA VAL A 29 -8.70 -8.30 7.11
C VAL A 29 -8.08 -8.53 5.73
N GLU A 30 -8.49 -9.56 5.01
CA GLU A 30 -7.92 -9.90 3.69
C GLU A 30 -8.32 -8.84 2.66
N ASN A 31 -9.62 -8.54 2.54
CA ASN A 31 -10.12 -7.56 1.60
C ASN A 31 -9.63 -6.14 1.92
N LYS A 32 -9.55 -5.79 3.20
CA LYS A 32 -8.94 -4.53 3.64
C LYS A 32 -7.48 -4.43 3.20
N ASN A 33 -6.68 -5.47 3.42
CA ASN A 33 -5.27 -5.46 3.03
C ASN A 33 -5.10 -5.33 1.51
N LYS A 34 -5.88 -6.09 0.71
CA LYS A 34 -5.88 -5.98 -0.75
C LYS A 34 -6.19 -4.56 -1.22
N LEU A 35 -7.25 -3.95 -0.66
CA LEU A 35 -7.65 -2.59 -1.00
C LEU A 35 -6.57 -1.57 -0.62
N LEU A 36 -5.99 -1.67 0.58
CA LEU A 36 -4.91 -0.76 1.00
C LEU A 36 -3.68 -0.87 0.11
N VAL A 37 -3.31 -2.09 -0.32
CA VAL A 37 -2.23 -2.33 -1.28
C VAL A 37 -2.53 -1.70 -2.65
N GLN A 38 -3.77 -1.78 -3.12
CA GLN A 38 -4.18 -1.13 -4.37
C GLN A 38 -4.09 0.41 -4.27
N ILE A 39 -4.59 1.00 -3.18
CA ILE A 39 -4.58 2.46 -2.97
C ILE A 39 -3.15 3.00 -2.92
N ILE A 40 -2.25 2.35 -2.17
CA ILE A 40 -0.84 2.80 -2.12
C ILE A 40 -0.14 2.60 -3.48
N ASN A 41 -0.48 1.55 -4.23
CA ASN A 41 0.07 1.33 -5.57
C ASN A 41 -0.34 2.47 -6.52
N GLN A 42 -1.61 2.85 -6.49
CA GLN A 42 -2.12 3.97 -7.26
C GLN A 42 -1.40 5.27 -6.90
N ALA A 43 -1.29 5.58 -5.60
CA ALA A 43 -0.56 6.76 -5.13
C ALA A 43 0.92 6.77 -5.59
N VAL A 44 1.58 5.62 -5.55
CA VAL A 44 2.96 5.46 -6.05
C VAL A 44 3.04 5.73 -7.56
N ASN A 45 2.12 5.20 -8.35
CA ASN A 45 2.10 5.41 -9.80
C ASN A 45 1.87 6.89 -10.15
N GLU A 46 0.92 7.54 -9.49
CA GLU A 46 0.65 8.97 -9.69
C GLU A 46 1.87 9.85 -9.37
N VAL A 47 2.55 9.60 -8.24
CA VAL A 47 3.77 10.35 -7.88
C VAL A 47 4.90 10.10 -8.88
N ASN A 48 5.06 8.87 -9.34
CA ASN A 48 6.10 8.54 -10.33
C ASN A 48 5.84 9.24 -11.68
N ASP A 49 4.59 9.27 -12.14
CA ASP A 49 4.20 9.90 -13.41
C ASP A 49 4.37 11.42 -13.39
N GLU A 50 4.13 12.05 -12.23
CA GLU A 50 4.31 13.51 -12.05
C GLU A 50 5.79 13.91 -11.92
N GLU A 51 6.63 13.08 -11.27
CA GLU A 51 7.97 13.49 -10.86
C GLU A 51 9.11 12.94 -11.70
N CYS A 52 9.01 11.75 -12.33
CA CYS A 52 10.25 11.09 -12.75
C CYS A 52 10.18 10.03 -13.88
N ASN A 53 10.96 10.28 -14.94
CA ASN A 53 11.25 9.30 -15.99
C ASN A 53 12.46 8.39 -15.69
N ILE A 54 13.16 8.62 -14.56
CA ILE A 54 14.39 7.91 -14.22
C ILE A 54 14.07 6.78 -13.23
N GLU A 55 14.25 5.53 -13.65
CA GLU A 55 13.94 4.32 -12.86
C GLU A 55 14.50 4.29 -11.44
N ARG A 56 15.73 4.77 -11.23
CA ARG A 56 16.37 4.79 -9.89
C ARG A 56 15.75 5.80 -8.92
N GLU A 57 14.93 6.72 -9.42
CA GLU A 57 14.30 7.83 -8.67
C GLU A 57 12.79 7.62 -8.51
N LYS A 58 12.28 6.46 -8.93
CA LYS A 58 10.90 6.05 -8.75
C LYS A 58 10.67 5.35 -7.41
N TYR A 59 9.49 5.56 -6.87
CA TYR A 59 8.93 4.82 -5.75
C TYR A 59 8.39 3.48 -6.24
N TYR A 60 8.47 2.43 -5.44
CA TYR A 60 7.87 1.14 -5.77
C TYR A 60 7.35 0.43 -4.53
N ILE A 61 6.16 -0.14 -4.62
CA ILE A 61 5.72 -1.14 -3.64
C ILE A 61 6.31 -2.51 -3.99
N ARG A 62 6.49 -3.34 -2.98
CA ARG A 62 7.03 -4.70 -3.12
C ARG A 62 6.68 -5.54 -1.91
N SER A 63 6.75 -6.86 -2.11
CA SER A 63 6.88 -7.80 -1.02
C SER A 63 8.20 -7.55 -0.27
N TYR A 64 8.12 -7.50 1.06
CA TYR A 64 9.26 -7.29 1.94
C TYR A 64 9.15 -8.13 3.22
N SER A 65 10.25 -8.76 3.62
CA SER A 65 10.35 -9.50 4.88
C SER A 65 11.35 -8.75 5.78
N GLY A 66 10.81 -7.88 6.62
CA GLY A 66 11.60 -7.06 7.55
C GLY A 66 12.07 -7.81 8.79
N ARG A 67 12.58 -7.05 9.77
CA ARG A 67 13.05 -7.61 11.04
C ARG A 67 11.90 -8.22 11.83
N GLY A 68 12.11 -9.44 12.36
CA GLY A 68 11.12 -10.12 13.20
C GLY A 68 9.96 -10.78 12.46
N MET A 69 10.02 -10.88 11.13
CA MET A 69 8.95 -11.47 10.32
C MET A 69 9.01 -13.00 10.22
N TYR A 70 10.12 -13.64 10.59
CA TYR A 70 10.30 -15.12 10.60
C TYR A 70 9.82 -15.82 9.31
N GLY A 71 10.10 -15.25 8.13
CA GLY A 71 9.71 -15.80 6.83
C GLY A 71 8.36 -15.31 6.30
N ARG A 72 7.63 -14.49 7.05
CA ARG A 72 6.44 -13.78 6.56
C ARG A 72 6.83 -12.60 5.68
N TYR A 73 5.93 -12.23 4.77
CA TYR A 73 6.09 -11.09 3.88
C TYR A 73 4.97 -10.08 4.10
N CYS A 74 5.32 -8.81 3.96
CA CYS A 74 4.42 -7.68 4.15
C CYS A 74 4.62 -6.62 3.07
N LEU A 75 3.73 -5.62 3.08
CA LEU A 75 3.82 -4.47 2.20
C LEU A 75 5.06 -3.65 2.54
N GLY A 76 5.95 -3.50 1.56
CA GLY A 76 7.08 -2.59 1.62
C GLY A 76 7.01 -1.53 0.52
N LEU A 77 7.26 -0.28 0.89
CA LEU A 77 7.46 0.86 0.00
C LEU A 77 8.94 1.21 -0.05
N LYS A 78 9.53 1.13 -1.25
CA LYS A 78 10.88 1.62 -1.53
C LYS A 78 10.84 3.11 -1.85
N ILE A 79 11.56 3.88 -1.05
CA ILE A 79 11.79 5.31 -1.24
C ILE A 79 13.21 5.49 -1.81
N PRO A 80 13.36 6.17 -2.95
CA PRO A 80 14.67 6.41 -3.56
C PRO A 80 15.50 7.37 -2.70
N ALA A 81 16.83 7.30 -2.86
CA ALA A 81 17.74 8.18 -2.12
C ALA A 81 17.43 9.66 -2.34
N GLY A 82 17.41 10.44 -1.25
CA GLY A 82 17.16 11.88 -1.30
C GLY A 82 15.68 12.28 -1.38
N LYS A 83 14.75 11.32 -1.42
CA LYS A 83 13.30 11.56 -1.31
C LYS A 83 12.76 11.10 0.04
N ASP A 84 11.52 11.47 0.32
CA ASP A 84 10.77 11.06 1.51
C ASP A 84 9.38 10.51 1.14
N ILE A 85 8.61 10.08 2.13
CA ILE A 85 7.29 9.47 1.93
C ILE A 85 6.14 10.49 1.75
N VAL A 86 6.38 11.78 2.00
CA VAL A 86 5.33 12.81 2.09
C VAL A 86 4.43 12.87 0.85
N PRO A 87 4.95 12.79 -0.40
CA PRO A 87 4.08 12.81 -1.59
C PRO A 87 3.08 11.66 -1.60
N ILE A 88 3.48 10.46 -1.16
CA ILE A 88 2.61 9.29 -1.06
C ILE A 88 1.53 9.50 0.00
N ILE A 89 1.89 10.06 1.16
CA ILE A 89 0.92 10.39 2.22
C ILE A 89 -0.13 11.38 1.71
N ILE A 90 0.30 12.41 0.99
CA ILE A 90 -0.62 13.41 0.42
C ILE A 90 -1.60 12.76 -0.55
N LYS A 91 -1.12 11.88 -1.44
CA LYS A 91 -1.97 11.18 -2.41
C LYS A 91 -2.95 10.21 -1.77
N MET A 92 -2.53 9.47 -0.74
CA MET A 92 -3.42 8.56 -0.02
C MET A 92 -4.39 9.27 0.93
N GLY A 93 -4.05 10.48 1.40
CA GLY A 93 -4.82 11.21 2.38
C GLY A 93 -4.97 10.44 3.70
N THR A 94 -6.17 10.50 4.29
CA THR A 94 -6.47 9.89 5.59
C THR A 94 -6.42 8.36 5.58
N THR A 95 -6.56 7.72 4.42
CA THR A 95 -6.46 6.26 4.24
C THR A 95 -5.08 5.73 4.61
N PHE A 96 -4.02 6.56 4.52
CA PHE A 96 -2.67 6.18 4.94
C PHE A 96 -2.62 5.67 6.39
N ASN A 97 -3.44 6.24 7.28
CA ASN A 97 -3.48 5.83 8.70
C ASN A 97 -4.00 4.40 8.89
N LEU A 98 -4.73 3.85 7.91
CA LEU A 98 -5.27 2.48 7.98
C LEU A 98 -4.20 1.41 7.73
N LEU A 99 -3.03 1.79 7.20
CA LEU A 99 -1.87 0.90 7.10
C LEU A 99 -1.28 0.55 8.47
N GLY A 100 -1.59 1.34 9.50
CA GLY A 100 -1.08 1.15 10.87
C GLY A 100 0.37 1.58 11.03
N ASP A 101 1.02 1.03 12.07
CA ASP A 101 2.39 1.41 12.43
C ASP A 101 3.40 0.98 11.36
N GLN A 102 4.11 1.96 10.80
CA GLN A 102 5.21 1.68 9.89
C GLN A 102 6.52 1.36 10.63
N MET A 103 7.33 0.52 9.99
CA MET A 103 8.73 0.31 10.31
C MET A 103 9.62 0.82 9.17
N THR A 104 10.91 0.98 9.43
CA THR A 104 11.86 1.48 8.44
C THR A 104 13.17 0.69 8.45
N ASP A 105 13.69 0.41 7.27
CA ASP A 105 15.03 -0.16 7.07
C ASP A 105 15.83 0.68 6.06
N ASN A 106 17.13 0.83 6.33
CA ASN A 106 18.04 1.60 5.47
C ASN A 106 18.81 0.64 4.57
N MET A 107 18.65 0.79 3.25
CA MET A 107 19.29 -0.07 2.24
C MET A 107 20.55 0.55 1.61
N GLY A 108 21.12 1.61 2.19
CA GLY A 108 22.33 2.28 1.72
C GLY A 108 22.15 3.17 0.48
N LEU A 109 21.17 2.89 -0.38
CA LEU A 109 20.82 3.69 -1.57
C LEU A 109 19.33 4.07 -1.61
N GLY A 110 18.69 4.05 -0.45
CA GLY A 110 17.26 4.30 -0.30
C GLY A 110 16.77 3.73 1.01
N THR A 111 15.49 3.98 1.26
CA THR A 111 14.82 3.60 2.49
C THR A 111 13.66 2.68 2.15
N ILE A 112 13.49 1.60 2.90
CA ILE A 112 12.27 0.79 2.85
C ILE A 112 11.42 1.20 4.05
N ILE A 113 10.21 1.64 3.79
CA ILE A 113 9.15 1.75 4.81
C ILE A 113 8.23 0.54 4.63
N TYR A 114 7.89 -0.16 5.70
CA TYR A 114 7.09 -1.39 5.60
C TYR A 114 6.10 -1.52 6.74
N TRP A 115 5.02 -2.26 6.52
CA TRP A 115 3.92 -2.44 7.46
C TRP A 115 3.72 -3.93 7.78
N PRO A 116 4.30 -4.45 8.88
CA PRO A 116 4.29 -5.88 9.21
C PRO A 116 2.90 -6.54 9.24
N GLU A 117 1.88 -5.77 9.61
CA GLU A 117 0.49 -6.24 9.74
C GLU A 117 -0.30 -6.18 8.42
N VAL A 118 0.27 -5.56 7.38
CA VAL A 118 -0.33 -5.50 6.04
C VAL A 118 0.34 -6.57 5.18
N GLU A 119 -0.36 -7.69 5.01
CA GLU A 119 0.11 -8.77 4.16
C GLU A 119 0.14 -8.33 2.70
N TYR A 120 1.23 -8.66 2.00
CA TYR A 120 1.40 -8.33 0.60
C TYR A 120 1.16 -9.54 -0.28
N SER A 121 0.03 -9.53 -0.98
CA SER A 121 -0.25 -10.36 -2.13
C SER A 121 -0.64 -9.44 -3.28
N LEU A 122 0.29 -9.18 -4.20
CA LEU A 122 -0.14 -8.90 -5.55
C LEU A 122 -0.24 -10.28 -6.21
N ASP A 123 -1.45 -10.68 -6.57
CA ASP A 123 -1.63 -11.80 -7.48
C ASP A 123 -0.90 -11.43 -8.78
N ASP A 124 0.17 -12.16 -9.12
CA ASP A 124 0.95 -12.00 -10.36
C ASP A 124 0.10 -12.24 -11.62
#